data_AF-A0A7C7MDK0-F1
#
_entry.id   AF-A0A7C7MDK0-F1
#
_cell.length_a   1.000
_cell.length_b   1.000
_cell.length_c   1.000
_cell.angle_alpha   90.00
_cell.angle_beta   90.00
_cell.angle_gamma   90.00
#
_symmetry.space_group_name_H-M   'P 1'
#
loop_
_entity.id
_entity.type
_entity.pdbx_description
1 polymer ?
#
loop_
_entity_poly.entity_id
_entity_poly.type
_entity_poly.pdbx_seq_one_letter_code
_entity_poly.pdbx_strand_id
1 'polypeptide(L)'
;MKLSVIWIFGSLAVMWVVEIINGFIGHRLSLWGILPRTTPGLIGIPLSPFLHGSFNHVLSNTIPFLVLGGLVGLRGGQKLVGISLFII
;
A
#
# COMPACT_ATOMS: atom_id res chain seq x y z
N MET A 1 4.93 -13.38 15.08
CA MET A 1 5.72 -13.41 13.81
C MET A 1 4.87 -13.76 12.59
N LYS A 2 4.10 -14.86 12.60
CA LYS A 2 3.26 -15.28 11.45
C LYS A 2 2.35 -14.15 10.89
N LEU A 3 1.60 -13.47 11.77
CA LEU A 3 0.73 -12.36 11.36
C LEU A 3 1.51 -11.22 10.67
N SER A 4 2.67 -10.85 11.20
CA SER A 4 3.50 -9.79 10.60
C SER A 4 3.94 -10.15 9.19
N VAL A 5 4.39 -11.40 8.98
CA VAL A 5 4.82 -11.89 7.66
C VAL A 5 3.65 -11.88 6.68
N ILE A 6 2.48 -12.43 7.07
CA ILE A 6 1.28 -12.43 6.23
C ILE A 6 0.87 -11.00 5.87
N TRP A 7 0.89 -10.07 6.84
CA TRP A 7 0.49 -8.69 6.61
C TRP A 7 1.42 -7.96 5.64
N ILE A 8 2.74 -8.08 5.84
CA ILE A 8 3.75 -7.43 5.00
C ILE A 8 3.68 -8.00 3.59
N PHE A 9 3.87 -9.31 3.43
CA PHE A 9 3.93 -9.91 2.10
C PHE A 9 2.57 -9.91 1.39
N GLY A 10 1.47 -10.04 2.14
CA GLY A 10 0.12 -9.92 1.58
C GLY A 10 -0.14 -8.52 1.04
N SER A 11 0.15 -7.48 1.81
CA SER A 11 -0.02 -6.09 1.34
C SER A 11 0.90 -5.78 0.17
N LEU A 12 2.16 -6.25 0.21
CA LEU A 12 3.10 -6.10 -0.90
C LEU A 12 2.60 -6.78 -2.18
N ALA A 13 2.08 -7.99 -2.08
CA ALA A 13 1.49 -8.69 -3.21
C ALA A 13 0.30 -7.92 -3.79
N VAL A 14 -0.58 -7.38 -2.93
CA VAL A 14 -1.71 -6.55 -3.38
C VAL A 14 -1.22 -5.29 -4.10
N MET A 15 -0.25 -4.56 -3.54
CA MET A 15 0.34 -3.37 -4.19
C MET A 15 0.85 -3.67 -5.60
N TRP A 16 1.61 -4.76 -5.76
CA TRP A 16 2.15 -5.15 -7.06
C TRP A 16 1.08 -5.64 -8.03
N VAL A 17 0.13 -6.47 -7.59
CA VAL A 17 -0.98 -6.94 -8.43
C VAL A 17 -1.80 -5.76 -8.94
N VAL A 18 -2.14 -4.82 -8.06
CA VAL A 18 -2.88 -3.61 -8.42
C VAL A 18 -2.10 -2.78 -9.44
N GLU A 19 -0.80 -2.53 -9.23
CA GLU A 19 -0.02 -1.72 -10.16
C GLU A 19 0.20 -2.40 -11.53
N ILE A 20 0.39 -3.73 -11.56
CA ILE A 20 0.48 -4.48 -12.82
C ILE A 20 -0.82 -4.33 -13.61
N ILE A 21 -1.97 -4.57 -12.98
CA ILE A 21 -3.29 -4.38 -13.61
C ILE A 21 -3.45 -2.93 -14.06
N ASN A 22 -3.09 -1.97 -13.22
CA ASN A 22 -3.20 -0.54 -13.49
C ASN A 22 -2.39 -0.16 -14.74
N GLY A 23 -1.16 -0.67 -14.86
CA GLY A 23 -0.30 -0.46 -16.04
C GLY A 23 -0.92 -0.99 -17.33
N PHE A 24 -1.53 -2.19 -17.30
CA PHE A 24 -2.21 -2.77 -18.47
C PHE A 24 -3.45 -1.99 -18.92
N ILE A 25 -4.13 -1.30 -18.01
CA ILE A 25 -5.32 -0.51 -18.34
C ILE A 25 -5.03 0.98 -18.55
N GLY A 26 -3.75 1.37 -18.73
CA GLY A 26 -3.35 2.76 -18.96
C GLY A 26 -3.50 3.66 -17.73
N HIS A 27 -3.19 3.13 -16.55
CA HIS A 27 -3.25 3.82 -15.26
C HIS A 27 -4.64 4.37 -14.85
N ARG A 28 -5.72 3.76 -15.33
CA ARG A 28 -7.10 4.20 -15.01
C ARG A 28 -7.49 4.04 -13.54
N LEU A 29 -6.84 3.15 -12.78
CA LEU A 29 -7.10 3.03 -11.33
C LEU A 29 -6.59 4.24 -10.55
N SER A 30 -5.67 5.02 -11.11
CA SER A 30 -5.14 6.23 -10.46
C SER A 30 -6.21 7.30 -10.20
N LEU A 31 -7.35 7.25 -10.91
CA LEU A 31 -8.52 8.10 -10.65
C LEU A 31 -9.17 7.85 -9.28
N TRP A 32 -8.91 6.69 -8.67
CA TRP A 32 -9.39 6.32 -7.33
C TRP A 32 -8.37 6.68 -6.23
N GLY A 33 -7.27 7.34 -6.60
CA GLY A 33 -6.27 7.84 -5.66
C GLY A 33 -6.72 9.12 -4.94
N ILE A 34 -5.78 9.73 -4.22
CA ILE A 34 -6.04 10.99 -3.52
C ILE A 34 -6.18 12.12 -4.54
N LEU A 35 -7.38 12.70 -4.62
CA LEU A 35 -7.67 13.88 -5.45
C LEU A 35 -7.89 15.08 -4.53
N PRO A 36 -6.89 15.98 -4.39
CA PRO A 36 -6.94 17.08 -3.42
C PRO A 36 -8.17 17.97 -3.61
N ARG A 37 -8.78 18.37 -2.49
CA ARG A 37 -9.89 19.36 -2.45
C ARG A 37 -11.16 18.90 -3.18
N THR A 38 -11.38 17.59 -3.29
CA THR A 38 -12.60 17.04 -3.87
C THR A 38 -13.20 16.00 -2.92
N THR A 39 -14.53 15.98 -2.80
CA THR A 39 -15.23 14.95 -2.01
C THR A 39 -15.03 13.54 -2.59
N PRO A 40 -15.08 13.32 -3.93
CA PRO A 40 -14.76 12.01 -4.50
C PRO A 40 -13.35 11.52 -4.15
N GLY A 41 -12.37 12.42 -4.01
CA GLY A 41 -10.99 12.08 -3.65
C GLY A 41 -10.81 11.48 -2.25
N LEU A 42 -11.82 11.57 -1.37
CA LEU A 42 -11.78 10.95 -0.04
C LEU A 42 -11.70 9.42 -0.10
N ILE A 43 -12.24 8.80 -1.17
CA ILE A 43 -12.10 7.35 -1.37
C ILE A 43 -10.64 6.94 -1.54
N GLY A 44 -9.79 7.88 -1.97
CA GLY A 44 -8.36 7.68 -2.08
C GLY A 44 -7.65 7.48 -0.75
N ILE A 45 -8.23 7.87 0.40
CA ILE A 45 -7.60 7.68 1.72
C ILE A 45 -7.33 6.19 1.98
N PRO A 46 -8.36 5.30 2.01
CA PRO A 46 -8.13 3.87 2.23
C PRO A 46 -7.49 3.16 1.04
N LEU A 47 -7.59 3.70 -0.19
CA LEU A 47 -7.09 3.04 -1.39
C LEU A 47 -5.64 3.41 -1.74
N SER A 48 -5.18 4.59 -1.33
CA SER A 48 -3.86 5.11 -1.67
C SER A 48 -2.68 4.22 -1.27
N PRO A 49 -2.70 3.44 -0.17
CA PRO A 49 -1.60 2.54 0.14
C PRO A 49 -1.37 1.47 -0.94
N PHE A 50 -2.38 1.19 -1.78
CA PHE A 50 -2.32 0.17 -2.83
C PHE A 50 -2.19 0.76 -4.25
N LEU A 51 -2.44 2.06 -4.43
CA LEU A 51 -2.42 2.72 -5.72
C LEU A 51 -1.09 3.45 -5.94
N HIS A 52 -0.41 3.15 -7.06
CA HIS A 52 0.85 3.79 -7.44
C HIS A 52 0.71 4.51 -8.79
N GLY A 53 1.54 5.52 -9.01
CA GLY A 53 1.55 6.31 -10.25
C GLY A 53 2.48 5.78 -11.34
N SER A 54 3.30 4.76 -11.03
CA SER A 54 4.19 4.08 -11.99
C SER A 54 4.84 2.84 -11.36
N PHE A 55 5.34 1.94 -12.22
CA PHE A 55 6.15 0.78 -11.80
C PHE A 55 7.39 1.18 -11.00
N ASN A 56 8.05 2.28 -11.39
CA ASN A 56 9.21 2.79 -10.65
C ASN A 56 8.83 3.23 -9.23
N HIS A 57 7.61 3.74 -9.03
CA HIS A 57 7.12 4.15 -7.72
C HIS A 57 6.87 2.96 -6.79
N VAL A 58 6.20 1.89 -7.25
CA VAL A 58 6.00 0.69 -6.40
C VAL A 58 7.32 -0.03 -6.11
N LEU A 59 8.25 -0.03 -7.08
CA LEU A 59 9.58 -0.61 -6.93
C LEU A 59 10.40 0.12 -5.87
N SER A 60 10.44 1.47 -5.91
CA SER A 60 11.20 2.28 -4.95
C SER A 60 10.64 2.19 -3.53
N ASN A 61 9.35 1.89 -3.36
CA ASN A 61 8.72 1.68 -2.06
C ASN A 61 8.85 0.25 -1.53
N THR A 62 9.13 -0.75 -2.38
CA THR A 62 9.17 -2.16 -1.97
C THR A 62 10.22 -2.43 -0.88
N ILE A 63 11.46 -1.95 -1.07
CA ILE A 63 12.53 -2.19 -0.09
C ILE A 63 12.26 -1.44 1.23
N PRO A 64 11.97 -0.12 1.23
CA PRO A 64 11.61 0.59 2.45
C PRO A 64 10.43 -0.05 3.19
N PHE A 65 9.38 -0.46 2.48
CA PHE A 65 8.22 -1.11 3.08
C PHE A 65 8.59 -2.43 3.77
N LEU A 66 9.37 -3.29 3.11
CA LEU A 66 9.82 -4.56 3.69
C LEU A 66 10.69 -4.34 4.94
N VAL A 67 11.62 -3.38 4.87
CA VAL A 67 12.54 -3.09 5.99
C VAL A 67 11.78 -2.49 7.17
N LEU A 68 11.04 -1.39 6.96
CA LEU A 68 10.33 -0.69 8.02
C LEU A 68 9.17 -1.51 8.58
N GLY A 69 8.41 -2.17 7.70
CA GLY A 69 7.36 -3.11 8.10
C GLY A 69 7.91 -4.27 8.91
N GLY A 70 9.08 -4.80 8.52
CA GLY A 70 9.81 -5.81 9.28
C GLY A 70 10.20 -5.34 10.68
N LEU A 71 10.79 -4.15 10.79
CA LEU A 71 11.19 -3.55 12.07
C LEU A 71 9.99 -3.33 13.02
N VAL A 72 8.86 -2.84 12.51
CA VAL A 72 7.62 -2.72 13.29
C VAL A 72 7.07 -4.11 13.63
N GLY A 73 7.15 -5.05 12.69
CA GLY A 73 6.73 -6.44 12.86
C GLY A 73 7.46 -7.17 14.00
N LEU A 74 8.71 -6.82 14.30
CA LEU A 74 9.46 -7.30 15.48
C LEU A 74 8.81 -6.90 16.81
N ARG A 75 8.02 -5.82 16.83
CA ARG A 75 7.25 -5.39 18.02
C ARG A 75 5.90 -6.09 18.18
N GLY A 76 5.51 -6.91 17.20
CA GLY A 76 4.29 -7.74 17.22
C GLY A 76 3.33 -7.45 16.07
N GLY A 77 2.72 -8.50 15.51
CA GLY A 77 1.84 -8.38 14.33
C GLY A 77 0.59 -7.54 14.59
N GLN A 78 0.02 -7.59 15.80
CA GLN A 78 -1.12 -6.73 16.15
C GLN A 78 -0.75 -5.24 16.17
N LYS A 79 0.46 -4.90 16.64
CA LYS A 79 0.95 -3.51 16.60
C LYS A 79 1.17 -3.05 15.16
N LEU A 80 1.74 -3.90 14.31
CA LEU A 80 1.91 -3.60 12.89
C LEU A 80 0.56 -3.28 12.24
N VAL A 81 -0.43 -4.18 12.38
CA VAL A 81 -1.78 -3.97 11.83
C VAL A 81 -2.42 -2.70 12.41
N GLY A 82 -2.36 -2.51 13.72
CA GLY A 82 -2.94 -1.35 14.38
C GLY A 82 -2.33 -0.03 13.92
N ILE A 83 -1.00 0.04 13.76
CA ILE A 83 -0.32 1.23 13.24
C ILE A 83 -0.66 1.45 11.77
N SER A 84 -0.68 0.40 10.94
CA SER A 84 -1.08 0.53 9.53
C SER A 84 -2.49 1.10 9.38
N LEU A 85 -3.44 0.64 10.21
CA LEU A 85 -4.83 1.11 10.20
C LEU A 85 -5.00 2.51 10.81
N PHE A 86 -4.09 2.95 11.68
CA PHE A 86 -4.12 4.28 12.28
C PHE A 86 -3.55 5.36 11.35
N ILE A 87 -2.58 5.00 10.52
CA ILE A 87 -1.95 5.92 9.56
C ILE A 87 -2.91 6.26 8.40
N ILE A 88 -3.79 5.31 8.05
CA ILE A 88 -4.82 5.45 7.02
C ILE A 88 -6.05 6.11 7.64
#